data_AF-A0A0M8VVG7-F1
#
_entry.id   AF-A0A0M8VVG7-F1
#
_cell.length_a   1.000
_cell.length_b   1.000
_cell.length_c   1.000
_cell.angle_alpha   90.00
_cell.angle_beta   90.00
_cell.angle_gamma   90.00
#
_symmetry.space_group_name_H-M   'P 1'
#
loop_
_entity.id
_entity.type
_entity.pdbx_description
1 polymer ?
#
loop_
_entity_poly.entity_id
_entity_poly.type
_entity_poly.pdbx_seq_one_letter_code
_entity_poly.pdbx_strand_id
1 'polypeptide(L)'
;MTRRHPHAAFRRILDTGLTDAARLAGRDRAPSRPARTASVIGAQIDHVLVSRDFTATGARFPRVSGTDHRALVVDLTLHRRDRTVR
;
A
#
# COMPACT_ATOMS: atom_id res chain seq x y z
N MET A 1 16.79 11.46 -7.64
CA MET A 1 15.55 11.07 -6.91
C MET A 1 15.56 9.54 -6.76
N THR A 2 16.02 9.00 -5.63
CA THR A 2 16.24 7.55 -5.44
C THR A 2 14.95 6.81 -5.10
N ARG A 3 14.60 5.76 -5.84
CA ARG A 3 13.54 4.81 -5.47
C ARG A 3 13.99 4.05 -4.21
N ARG A 4 13.17 3.99 -3.15
CA ARG A 4 13.36 2.94 -2.13
C ARG A 4 12.93 1.63 -2.76
N HIS A 5 13.88 0.75 -3.00
CA HIS A 5 13.57 -0.57 -3.55
C HIS A 5 13.01 -1.44 -2.42
N PRO A 6 11.80 -2.01 -2.55
CA PRO A 6 11.28 -2.95 -1.56
C PRO A 6 12.21 -4.16 -1.44
N HIS A 7 12.22 -4.87 -0.33
CA HIS A 7 13.05 -6.06 -0.14
C HIS A 7 12.72 -7.16 -1.20
N ALA A 8 13.69 -8.00 -1.57
CA ALA A 8 13.54 -8.98 -2.66
C ALA A 8 12.35 -9.93 -2.45
N ALA A 9 12.10 -10.36 -1.21
CA ALA A 9 10.95 -11.20 -0.87
C ALA A 9 9.61 -10.51 -1.15
N PHE A 10 9.49 -9.21 -0.87
CA PHE A 10 8.26 -8.46 -1.14
C PHE A 10 8.03 -8.29 -2.64
N ARG A 11 9.11 -8.06 -3.42
CA ARG A 11 9.00 -8.00 -4.89
C ARG A 11 8.42 -9.28 -5.47
N ARG A 12 8.86 -10.44 -4.98
CA ARG A 12 8.30 -11.74 -5.40
C ARG A 12 6.79 -11.85 -5.15
N ILE A 13 6.28 -11.24 -4.07
CA ILE A 13 4.83 -11.20 -3.82
C ILE A 13 4.15 -10.30 -4.85
N LEU A 14 4.71 -9.13 -5.16
CA LEU A 14 4.15 -8.24 -6.20
C LEU A 14 4.16 -8.92 -7.57
N ASP A 15 5.20 -9.69 -7.89
CA ASP A 15 5.35 -10.43 -9.14
C ASP A 15 4.27 -11.51 -9.35
N THR A 16 3.50 -11.87 -8.31
CA THR A 16 2.31 -12.75 -8.43
C THR A 16 1.10 -12.07 -9.08
N GLY A 17 1.24 -10.81 -9.51
CA GLY A 17 0.14 -10.02 -10.09
C GLY A 17 -0.61 -9.18 -9.07
N LEU A 18 -0.04 -8.99 -7.88
CA LEU A 18 -0.57 -8.11 -6.85
C LEU A 18 0.04 -6.72 -6.93
N THR A 19 -0.75 -5.71 -6.59
CA THR A 19 -0.31 -4.31 -6.55
C THR A 19 -0.61 -3.68 -5.19
N ASP A 20 0.31 -2.86 -4.69
CA ASP A 20 0.09 -2.04 -3.49
C ASP A 20 -0.97 -0.95 -3.73
N ALA A 21 -2.07 -1.00 -2.97
CA ALA A 21 -3.16 -0.04 -3.04
C ALA A 21 -2.74 1.38 -2.66
N ALA A 22 -1.81 1.56 -1.72
CA ALA A 22 -1.28 2.87 -1.38
C ALA A 22 -0.51 3.47 -2.57
N ARG A 23 0.20 2.66 -3.34
CA ARG A 23 0.85 3.09 -4.58
C ARG A 23 -0.17 3.50 -5.64
N LEU A 24 -1.24 2.73 -5.82
CA LEU A 24 -2.33 3.07 -6.75
C LEU A 24 -3.00 4.40 -6.39
N ALA A 25 -3.11 4.70 -5.10
CA ALA A 25 -3.67 5.96 -4.58
C ALA A 25 -2.62 7.09 -4.43
N GLY A 26 -1.39 6.96 -4.96
CA GLY A 26 -0.36 8.01 -4.93
C GLY A 26 0.28 8.26 -3.56
N ARG A 27 0.27 7.26 -2.67
CA ARG A 27 0.78 7.31 -1.29
C ARG A 27 1.91 6.30 -1.03
N ASP A 28 2.74 6.00 -2.03
CA ASP A 28 3.83 5.01 -2.01
C ASP A 28 5.03 5.34 -1.10
N ARG A 29 4.96 6.44 -0.33
CA ARG A 29 6.02 6.91 0.58
C ARG A 29 5.50 7.40 1.91
N ALA A 30 4.21 7.20 2.21
CA ALA A 30 3.64 7.62 3.47
C ALA A 30 4.13 6.65 4.58
N PRO A 31 4.92 7.12 5.57
CA PRO A 31 5.55 6.21 6.51
C PRO A 31 4.53 5.58 7.45
N SER A 32 4.29 4.27 7.40
CA SER A 32 3.41 3.64 8.38
C SER A 32 4.08 3.52 9.76
N ARG A 33 5.41 3.58 9.82
CA ARG A 33 6.21 3.57 11.05
C ARG A 33 7.40 4.55 10.97
N PRO A 34 7.79 5.23 12.06
CA PRO A 34 7.10 5.31 13.36
C PRO A 34 5.92 6.28 13.33
N ALA A 35 4.88 6.00 14.12
CA ALA A 35 3.67 6.83 14.20
C ALA A 35 3.89 8.17 14.93
N ARG A 36 4.84 8.19 15.87
CA ARG A 36 5.04 9.30 16.82
C ARG A 36 5.91 10.44 16.25
N THR A 37 6.65 10.23 15.17
CA THR A 37 7.47 11.27 14.53
C THR A 37 7.17 11.33 13.04
N ALA A 38 6.96 12.55 12.52
CA ALA A 38 6.98 12.81 11.08
C ALA A 38 8.44 12.75 10.61
N SER A 39 9.05 11.57 10.66
CA SER A 39 10.49 11.47 10.45
C SER A 39 10.81 11.35 8.96
N VAL A 40 11.81 12.12 8.53
CA VAL A 40 12.58 11.95 7.27
C VAL A 40 13.07 10.49 7.10
N ILE A 41 13.09 9.73 8.20
CA ILE A 41 13.58 8.35 8.33
C ILE A 41 12.43 7.32 8.41
N GLY A 42 11.16 7.73 8.30
CA GLY A 42 10.02 6.81 8.36
C GLY A 42 10.01 5.79 7.22
N ALA A 43 9.44 4.61 7.49
CA ALA A 43 9.26 3.52 6.54
C ALA A 43 7.77 3.20 6.36
N GLN A 44 7.38 2.93 5.13
CA GLN A 44 6.12 2.27 4.82
C GLN A 44 6.39 0.77 4.82
N ILE A 45 5.89 0.08 5.84
CA ILE A 45 6.03 -1.38 5.99
C ILE A 45 4.68 -2.09 6.05
N ASP A 46 3.60 -1.34 6.20
CA ASP A 46 2.23 -1.83 6.14
C ASP A 46 1.69 -1.59 4.72
N HIS A 47 1.20 -2.66 4.09
CA HIS A 47 0.73 -2.66 2.70
C HIS A 47 -0.60 -3.39 2.58
N VAL A 48 -1.48 -2.89 1.72
CA VAL A 48 -2.67 -3.62 1.26
C VAL A 48 -2.44 -3.99 -0.20
N LEU A 49 -2.34 -5.29 -0.47
CA LEU A 49 -2.08 -5.82 -1.79
C LEU A 49 -3.39 -6.25 -2.45
N VAL A 50 -3.63 -5.78 -3.67
CA VAL A 50 -4.87 -6.05 -4.42
C VAL A 50 -4.56 -6.66 -5.79
N SER A 51 -5.49 -7.47 -6.30
CA SER A 51 -5.44 -7.96 -7.67
C SER A 51 -5.81 -6.85 -8.66
N ARG A 52 -5.66 -7.13 -9.96
CA ARG A 52 -6.10 -6.26 -11.07
C ARG A 52 -7.61 -5.92 -11.07
N ASP A 53 -8.41 -6.63 -10.28
CA ASP A 53 -9.85 -6.40 -10.23
C ASP A 53 -10.20 -5.19 -9.37
N PHE A 54 -9.23 -4.59 -8.68
CA PHE A 54 -9.47 -3.43 -7.84
C PHE A 54 -8.75 -2.20 -8.36
N THR A 55 -9.39 -1.05 -8.20
CA THR A 55 -8.73 0.26 -8.20
C THR A 55 -8.75 0.83 -6.79
N ALA A 56 -7.66 1.48 -6.37
CA ALA A 56 -7.65 2.26 -5.14
C ALA A 56 -8.01 3.72 -5.46
N THR A 57 -9.04 4.24 -4.78
CA THR A 57 -9.49 5.63 -4.93
C THR A 57 -8.96 6.53 -3.82
N GLY A 58 -8.46 5.94 -2.72
CA GLY A 58 -7.90 6.68 -1.59
C GLY A 58 -7.00 5.81 -0.72
N ALA A 59 -6.07 6.48 -0.04
CA ALA A 59 -5.25 5.87 1.02
C ALA A 59 -4.91 6.91 2.08
N ARG A 60 -5.09 6.54 3.36
CA ARG A 60 -4.80 7.39 4.53
C ARG A 60 -4.09 6.61 5.61
N PHE A 61 -3.27 7.33 6.38
CA PHE A 61 -2.43 6.77 7.44
C PHE A 61 -2.73 7.42 8.81
N PRO A 62 -3.91 7.18 9.41
CA PRO A 62 -4.27 7.76 10.69
C PRO A 62 -3.41 7.19 11.83
N ARG A 63 -3.15 8.01 12.85
CA ARG A 63 -2.54 7.53 14.11
C ARG A 63 -3.58 6.74 14.90
N VAL A 64 -3.14 5.64 15.49
CA VAL A 64 -3.94 4.83 16.42
C VAL A 64 -3.18 4.77 17.74
N SER A 65 -3.89 4.94 18.86
CA SER A 65 -3.29 4.89 20.20
C SER A 65 -2.79 3.48 20.53
N GLY A 66 -1.71 3.39 21.31
CA GLY A 66 -1.19 2.10 21.79
C GLY A 66 -0.30 1.33 20.81
N THR A 67 0.03 1.91 19.65
CA THR A 67 0.95 1.31 18.67
C THR A 67 1.98 2.33 18.16
N ASP A 68 3.15 1.84 17.73
CA ASP A 68 4.14 2.63 16.99
C ASP A 68 3.91 2.63 15.48
N HIS A 69 2.86 1.97 15.01
CA HIS A 69 2.35 2.02 13.63
C HIS A 69 1.21 3.03 13.48
N ARG A 70 1.12 3.64 12.30
CA ARG A 70 -0.11 4.26 11.79
C ARG A 70 -0.91 3.18 11.11
N ALA A 71 -2.23 3.20 11.25
CA ALA A 71 -3.06 2.29 10.45
C ALA A 71 -2.93 2.67 8.97
N LEU A 72 -3.09 1.69 8.07
CA LEU A 72 -3.29 1.93 6.64
C LEU A 72 -4.76 1.65 6.32
N VAL A 73 -5.49 2.68 5.90
CA VAL A 73 -6.87 2.56 5.42
C VAL A 73 -6.89 2.93 3.95
N VAL A 74 -7.47 2.04 3.13
CA VAL A 74 -7.59 2.23 1.68
C VAL A 74 -9.04 2.13 1.25
N ASP A 75 -9.41 2.96 0.28
CA ASP A 75 -10.72 2.92 -0.37
C ASP A 75 -10.55 2.20 -1.71
N LEU A 76 -11.33 1.14 -1.93
CA LEU A 76 -11.22 0.27 -3.10
C LEU A 76 -12.54 0.21 -3.88
N THR A 77 -12.43 0.23 -5.21
CA THR A 77 -13.51 -0.11 -6.12
C THR A 77 -13.22 -1.47 -6.74
N LEU A 78 -14.15 -2.41 -6.63
CA LEU A 78 -14.10 -3.70 -7.31
C LEU A 78 -14.73 -3.57 -8.70
N HIS A 79 -13.97 -3.97 -9.71
CA HIS A 79 -14.44 -4.08 -11.08
C HIS A 79 -15.07 -5.44 -11.30
N ARG A 80 -16.20 -5.46 -12.01
CA ARG A 80 -16.77 -6.71 -12.49
C ARG A 80 -15.78 -7.31 -13.48
N ARG A 81 -15.32 -8.53 -13.24
CA ARG A 81 -14.62 -9.29 -14.27
C ARG A 81 -15.62 -9.57 -15.39
N ASP A 82 -15.41 -8.99 -16.56
CA ASP A 82 -16.08 -9.48 -17.75
C ASP A 82 -15.58 -10.91 -17.98
N ARG A 83 -16.48 -11.88 -17.83
CA ARG A 83 -16.21 -13.31 -18.07
C ARG A 83 -16.18 -13.60 -19.57
N THR A 84 -15.44 -12.80 -20.33
CA THR A 84 -15.42 -12.87 -21.78
C THR A 84 -14.02 -13.15 -22.29
N VAL A 85 -13.36 -14.17 -21.73
CA VAL A 85 -12.39 -15.01 -22.46
C VAL A 85 -12.44 -16.40 -21.83
N ARG A 86 -12.81 -17.40 -22.63
CA ARG A 86 -12.58 -18.83 -22.37
C ARG A 86 -11.14 -19.16 -22.70
#